data_AF-A0A9R0K722-F1
#
_entry.id   AF-A0A9R0K722-F1
#
_cell.length_a   1.000
_cell.length_b   1.000
_cell.length_c   1.000
_cell.angle_alpha   90.00
_cell.angle_beta   90.00
_cell.angle_gamma   90.00
#
_symmetry.space_group_name_H-M   'P 1'
#
loop_
_entity.id
_entity.type
_entity.pdbx_description
1 polymer ?
#
loop_
_entity_poly.entity_id
_entity_poly.type
_entity_poly.pdbx_seq_one_letter_code
_entity_poly.pdbx_strand_id
1 'polypeptide(L)'
;MGLKLRMHLPEQAMEVATVFFRNSTPASEAAETLKKFTEEREKKLKALQEKMQLGEKEAKRFIPVDAFPGDIVIFTRVLNLLRGLSATMDVRIVYLDIMRPFAESALGGIINMGPTTNTQWLCDTPVHLDVEGKLRKLLIDLGNSGKILGVQLCCLCI
;
A
#
# COMPACT_ATOMS: atom_id res chain seq x y z
N MET A 1 4.26 13.57 7.17
CA MET A 1 2.96 13.00 6.77
C MET A 1 3.06 11.49 6.85
N GLY A 2 2.18 10.80 7.57
CA GLY A 2 2.29 9.36 7.78
C GLY A 2 1.22 8.79 8.69
N LEU A 3 1.01 7.47 8.63
CA LEU A 3 0.04 6.80 9.48
C LEU A 3 0.44 6.92 10.94
N LYS A 4 -0.39 7.54 11.77
CA LYS A 4 -0.18 7.56 13.23
C LYS A 4 -0.76 6.29 13.83
N LEU A 5 0.11 5.31 14.08
CA LEU A 5 -0.23 4.11 14.84
C LEU A 5 0.08 4.29 16.32
N ARG A 6 -0.68 3.61 17.18
CA ARG A 6 -0.42 3.56 18.61
C ARG A 6 0.78 2.66 18.88
N MET A 7 1.99 3.24 18.94
CA MET A 7 3.23 2.48 19.21
C MET A 7 3.25 1.81 20.59
N HIS A 8 2.43 2.28 21.54
CA HIS A 8 2.25 1.63 22.85
C HIS A 8 1.47 0.31 22.78
N LEU A 9 0.87 -0.02 21.62
CA LEU A 9 0.13 -1.26 21.36
C LEU A 9 0.64 -1.87 20.05
N PRO A 10 1.84 -2.48 20.04
CA PRO A 10 2.47 -3.00 18.83
C PRO A 10 1.64 -4.10 18.16
N GLU A 11 0.92 -4.92 18.94
CA GLU A 11 0.03 -5.97 18.41
C GLU A 11 -1.06 -5.40 17.50
N GLN A 12 -1.65 -4.26 17.89
CA GLN A 12 -2.70 -3.59 17.12
C GLN A 12 -2.14 -2.95 15.84
N ALA A 13 -0.98 -2.29 15.95
CA ALA A 13 -0.29 -1.71 14.80
C ALA A 13 0.03 -2.79 13.75
N MET A 14 0.49 -3.95 14.22
CA MET A 14 0.78 -5.10 13.37
C MET A 14 -0.48 -5.69 12.72
N GLU A 15 -1.60 -5.75 13.46
CA GLU A 15 -2.87 -6.23 12.89
C GLU A 15 -3.36 -5.32 11.75
N VAL A 16 -3.30 -4.00 11.95
CA VAL A 16 -3.65 -3.02 10.92
C VAL A 16 -2.76 -3.17 9.69
N ALA A 17 -1.44 -3.26 9.88
CA ALA A 17 -0.49 -3.45 8.77
C ALA A 17 -0.72 -4.79 8.02
N THR A 18 -1.03 -5.86 8.75
CA THR A 18 -1.33 -7.18 8.16
C THR A 18 -2.57 -7.12 7.26
N VAL A 19 -3.60 -6.37 7.65
CA VAL A 19 -4.81 -6.18 6.84
C VAL A 19 -4.49 -5.43 5.55
N PHE A 20 -3.70 -4.36 5.64
CA PHE A 20 -3.34 -3.54 4.47
C PHE A 20 -2.54 -4.34 3.44
N PHE A 21 -1.52 -5.05 3.89
CA PHE A 21 -0.58 -5.77 3.02
C PHE A 21 -0.94 -7.25 2.82
N ARG A 22 -2.16 -7.67 3.16
CA ARG A 22 -2.63 -9.04 2.96
C ARG A 22 -2.46 -9.49 1.51
N ASN A 23 -2.20 -10.78 1.30
CA ASN A 23 -2.06 -11.32 -0.05
C ASN A 23 -3.36 -11.19 -0.84
N SER A 24 -3.27 -11.18 -2.18
CA SER A 24 -4.48 -11.44 -2.97
C SER A 24 -4.90 -12.89 -2.79
N THR A 25 -6.19 -13.12 -2.95
CA THR A 25 -6.81 -14.44 -2.90
C THR A 25 -7.43 -14.71 -4.27
N PRO A 26 -7.16 -15.86 -4.89
CA PRO A 26 -7.84 -16.24 -6.12
C PRO A 26 -9.36 -16.28 -5.91
N ALA A 27 -10.14 -16.04 -6.96
CA ALA A 27 -11.60 -15.93 -6.85
C ALA A 27 -12.25 -17.20 -6.26
N SER A 28 -11.70 -18.37 -6.60
CA SER A 28 -12.11 -19.68 -6.11
C SER A 28 -12.01 -19.83 -4.58
N GLU A 29 -11.00 -19.20 -3.96
CA GLU A 29 -10.70 -19.32 -2.53
C GLU A 29 -11.15 -18.09 -1.71
N ALA A 30 -11.67 -17.05 -2.36
CA ALA A 30 -11.96 -15.77 -1.74
C ALA A 30 -13.01 -15.88 -0.61
N ALA A 31 -14.06 -16.69 -0.82
CA ALA A 31 -15.13 -16.89 0.16
C ALA A 31 -14.65 -17.60 1.43
N GLU A 32 -13.84 -18.65 1.28
CA GLU A 32 -13.27 -19.38 2.42
C GLU A 32 -12.24 -18.55 3.17
N THR A 33 -11.40 -17.80 2.45
CA THR A 33 -10.40 -16.93 3.06
C THR A 33 -11.04 -15.80 3.84
N LEU A 34 -12.15 -15.23 3.35
CA LEU A 34 -12.90 -14.20 4.06
C LEU A 34 -13.52 -14.73 5.36
N LYS A 35 -14.04 -15.96 5.36
CA LYS A 35 -14.55 -16.61 6.58
C LYS A 35 -13.44 -16.81 7.60
N LYS A 36 -12.31 -17.43 7.19
CA LYS A 36 -11.13 -17.63 8.06
C LYS A 36 -10.62 -16.31 8.63
N PHE A 37 -10.56 -15.27 7.81
CA PHE A 37 -10.09 -13.95 8.24
C PHE A 37 -11.02 -13.31 9.28
N THR A 38 -12.34 -13.40 9.07
CA THR A 38 -13.34 -12.91 10.04
C THR A 38 -13.22 -13.65 11.36
N GLU A 39 -13.13 -14.97 11.33
CA GLU A 39 -12.97 -15.81 12.52
C GLU A 39 -11.65 -15.52 13.28
N GLU A 40 -10.54 -15.35 12.55
CA GLU A 40 -9.26 -14.98 13.16
C GLU A 40 -9.29 -13.59 13.80
N ARG A 41 -9.95 -12.61 13.16
CA ARG A 41 -10.13 -11.28 13.74
C ARG A 41 -10.98 -11.31 15.00
N GLU A 42 -12.07 -12.07 15.02
CA GLU A 42 -12.89 -12.22 16.21
C GLU A 42 -12.13 -12.87 17.37
N LYS A 43 -11.33 -13.91 17.09
CA LYS A 43 -10.46 -14.56 18.10
C LYS A 43 -9.42 -13.59 18.65
N LYS A 44 -8.74 -12.83 17.78
CA LYS A 44 -7.73 -11.84 18.19
C LYS A 44 -8.34 -10.68 18.98
N LEU A 45 -9.53 -10.23 18.60
CA LEU A 45 -10.25 -9.19 19.34
C LEU A 45 -10.65 -9.65 20.75
N LYS A 46 -11.17 -10.88 20.88
CA LYS A 46 -11.51 -11.47 22.18
C LYS A 46 -10.28 -11.63 23.08
N ALA A 47 -9.19 -12.18 22.54
CA ALA A 47 -7.93 -12.32 23.28
C ALA A 47 -7.35 -10.97 23.72
N LEU A 48 -7.47 -9.93 22.90
CA LEU A 48 -7.03 -8.57 23.24
C LEU A 48 -7.93 -7.93 24.31
N GLN A 49 -9.24 -8.15 24.22
CA GLN A 49 -10.23 -7.68 25.20
C GLN A 49 -9.97 -8.29 26.59
N GLU A 50 -9.70 -9.59 26.64
CA GLU A 50 -9.37 -10.32 27.87
C GLU A 50 -8.06 -9.85 28.49
N LYS A 51 -7.01 -9.68 27.67
CA LYS A 51 -5.69 -9.23 28.14
C LYS A 51 -5.68 -7.81 28.71
N MET A 52 -6.51 -6.91 28.16
CA MET A 52 -6.51 -5.50 28.55
C MET A 52 -7.61 -5.14 29.57
N GLN A 53 -8.49 -6.09 29.96
CA GLN A 53 -9.65 -5.87 30.84
C GLN A 53 -10.56 -4.72 30.38
N LEU A 54 -10.69 -4.52 29.07
CA LEU A 54 -11.40 -3.36 28.52
C LEU A 54 -12.88 -3.66 28.25
N GLY A 55 -13.74 -2.68 28.56
CA GLY A 55 -15.15 -2.75 28.22
C GLY A 55 -15.37 -2.77 26.70
N GLU A 56 -16.48 -3.36 26.25
CA GLU A 56 -16.84 -3.55 24.83
C GLU A 56 -16.81 -2.23 24.00
N LYS A 57 -17.02 -1.09 24.65
CA LYS A 57 -16.99 0.26 24.06
C LYS A 57 -15.56 0.81 23.88
N GLU A 58 -14.62 0.43 24.73
CA GLU A 58 -13.22 0.81 24.59
C GLU A 58 -12.54 -0.02 23.51
N ALA A 59 -12.85 -1.32 23.43
CA ALA A 59 -12.44 -2.21 22.34
C ALA A 59 -12.80 -1.65 20.94
N LYS A 60 -14.00 -1.05 20.80
CA LYS A 60 -14.47 -0.41 19.55
C LYS A 60 -13.85 0.98 19.29
N ARG A 61 -13.28 1.64 20.32
CA ARG A 61 -12.57 2.94 20.22
C ARG A 61 -11.09 2.81 19.84
N PHE A 62 -10.56 1.60 19.68
CA PHE A 62 -9.22 1.33 19.13
C PHE A 62 -9.19 1.54 17.60
N ILE A 63 -9.77 2.65 17.15
CA ILE A 63 -9.65 3.21 15.81
C ILE A 63 -8.34 4.03 15.81
N PRO A 64 -7.61 4.13 14.68
CA PRO A 64 -6.39 4.92 14.58
C PRO A 64 -6.52 6.30 15.24
N VAL A 65 -5.42 6.76 15.85
CA VAL A 65 -5.34 7.98 16.69
C VAL A 65 -5.74 9.24 15.92
N ASP A 66 -5.72 9.15 14.58
CA ASP A 66 -6.05 10.20 13.63
C ASP A 66 -6.75 9.55 12.42
N ALA A 67 -7.53 10.33 11.66
CA ALA A 67 -8.03 9.89 10.36
C ALA A 67 -6.83 9.51 9.47
N PHE A 68 -6.96 8.42 8.69
CA PHE A 68 -5.92 7.99 7.76
C PHE A 68 -5.52 9.17 6.85
N PRO A 69 -4.22 9.49 6.70
CA PRO A 69 -3.76 10.51 5.78
C PRO A 69 -4.29 10.25 4.36
N GLY A 70 -4.60 11.31 3.60
CA GLY A 70 -5.18 11.19 2.26
C GLY A 70 -4.39 10.27 1.33
N ASP A 71 -3.06 10.35 1.39
CA ASP A 71 -2.15 9.51 0.59
C ASP A 71 -2.34 8.01 0.88
N ILE A 72 -2.53 7.66 2.16
CA ILE A 72 -2.74 6.26 2.57
C ILE A 72 -4.11 5.77 2.14
N VAL A 73 -5.13 6.64 2.16
CA VAL A 73 -6.46 6.30 1.65
C VAL A 73 -6.40 5.99 0.15
N ILE A 74 -5.71 6.83 -0.63
CA ILE A 74 -5.53 6.62 -2.07
C ILE A 74 -4.74 5.32 -2.33
N PHE A 75 -3.60 5.15 -1.67
CA PHE A 75 -2.78 3.94 -1.77
C PHE A 75 -3.58 2.67 -1.47
N THR A 76 -4.38 2.70 -0.40
CA THR A 76 -5.24 1.56 -0.01
C THR A 76 -6.28 1.24 -1.07
N ARG A 77 -6.90 2.26 -1.68
CA ARG A 77 -7.88 2.07 -2.76
C ARG A 77 -7.22 1.41 -3.97
N VAL A 78 -6.04 1.89 -4.38
CA VAL A 78 -5.27 1.30 -5.49
C VAL A 78 -4.93 -0.16 -5.19
N LEU A 79 -4.42 -0.46 -3.99
CA LEU A 79 -4.14 -1.84 -3.59
C LEU A 79 -5.37 -2.74 -3.64
N ASN A 80 -6.54 -2.26 -3.21
CA ASN A 80 -7.77 -3.04 -3.26
C ASN A 80 -8.23 -3.31 -4.70
N LEU A 81 -8.08 -2.35 -5.62
CA LEU A 81 -8.37 -2.55 -7.03
C LEU A 81 -7.42 -3.58 -7.66
N LEU A 82 -6.12 -3.47 -7.41
CA LEU A 82 -5.13 -4.45 -7.88
C LEU A 82 -5.41 -5.84 -7.31
N ARG A 83 -5.83 -5.92 -6.03
CA ARG A 83 -6.18 -7.18 -5.39
C ARG A 83 -7.42 -7.81 -6.01
N GLY A 84 -8.44 -7.00 -6.33
CA GLY A 84 -9.63 -7.44 -7.06
C GLY A 84 -9.31 -7.93 -8.47
N LEU A 85 -8.46 -7.21 -9.21
CA LEU A 85 -7.98 -7.64 -10.52
C LEU A 85 -7.24 -8.98 -10.44
N SER A 86 -6.36 -9.13 -9.45
CA SER A 86 -5.61 -10.38 -9.22
C SER A 86 -6.52 -11.55 -8.93
N ALA A 87 -7.59 -11.34 -8.15
CA ALA A 87 -8.60 -12.35 -7.88
C ALA A 87 -9.31 -12.80 -9.17
N THR A 88 -9.70 -11.86 -10.03
CA THR A 88 -10.31 -12.15 -11.35
C THR A 88 -9.38 -12.93 -12.27
N MET A 89 -8.06 -12.69 -12.17
CA MET A 89 -7.04 -13.38 -12.96
C MET A 89 -6.55 -14.69 -12.31
N ASP A 90 -7.11 -15.09 -11.16
CA ASP A 90 -6.69 -16.28 -10.39
C ASP A 90 -5.22 -16.25 -9.95
N VAL A 91 -4.65 -15.05 -9.76
CA VAL A 91 -3.24 -14.85 -9.37
C VAL A 91 -3.12 -14.46 -7.90
N ARG A 92 -2.19 -15.13 -7.20
CA ARG A 92 -1.79 -14.80 -5.82
C ARG A 92 -0.60 -13.84 -5.82
N ILE A 93 -0.82 -12.63 -5.32
CA ILE A 93 0.17 -11.57 -5.17
C ILE A 93 0.49 -11.43 -3.68
N VAL A 94 1.78 -11.49 -3.35
CA VAL A 94 2.30 -11.27 -2.00
C VAL A 94 2.87 -9.86 -1.94
N TYR A 95 2.03 -8.90 -1.50
CA TYR A 95 2.39 -7.48 -1.52
C TYR A 95 3.60 -7.15 -0.64
N LEU A 96 3.78 -7.86 0.47
CA LEU A 96 4.94 -7.68 1.34
C LEU A 96 6.24 -8.00 0.63
N ASP A 97 6.30 -9.08 -0.15
CA ASP A 97 7.52 -9.48 -0.86
C ASP A 97 7.85 -8.51 -2.00
N ILE A 98 6.82 -7.98 -2.66
CA ILE A 98 6.99 -6.93 -3.67
C ILE A 98 7.50 -5.63 -3.03
N MET A 99 6.94 -5.23 -1.90
CA MET A 99 7.26 -3.96 -1.24
C MET A 99 8.57 -4.03 -0.43
N ARG A 100 8.97 -5.22 0.03
CA ARG A 100 10.17 -5.46 0.85
C ARG A 100 11.43 -4.81 0.30
N PRO A 101 11.87 -5.04 -0.96
CA PRO A 101 13.11 -4.43 -1.46
C PRO A 101 13.05 -2.90 -1.47
N PHE A 102 11.88 -2.30 -1.73
CA PHE A 102 11.72 -0.85 -1.68
C PHE A 102 11.77 -0.31 -0.25
N ALA A 103 11.14 -1.02 0.69
CA ALA A 103 11.19 -0.68 2.11
C ALA A 103 12.61 -0.84 2.68
N GLU A 104 13.33 -1.90 2.32
CA GLU A 104 14.73 -2.14 2.68
C GLU A 104 15.64 -1.05 2.09
N SER A 105 15.45 -0.67 0.82
CA SER A 105 16.17 0.46 0.22
C SER A 105 15.92 1.76 0.97
N ALA A 106 14.67 2.02 1.38
CA ALA A 106 14.33 3.20 2.15
C ALA A 106 14.90 3.16 3.59
N LEU A 107 14.98 2.00 4.23
CA LEU A 107 15.55 1.87 5.57
C LEU A 107 17.08 1.87 5.57
N GLY A 108 17.70 1.31 4.53
CA GLY A 108 19.15 1.21 4.36
C GLY A 108 19.86 2.52 4.05
N GLY A 109 19.19 3.66 4.17
CA GLY A 109 19.77 4.98 3.90
C GLY A 109 19.95 5.29 2.40
N ILE A 110 19.61 4.35 1.51
CA ILE A 110 19.35 4.62 0.09
C ILE A 110 17.90 5.11 -0.07
N ILE A 111 17.42 5.88 0.89
CA ILE A 111 16.56 6.99 0.53
C ILE A 111 17.54 7.92 -0.17
N ASN A 112 17.55 7.89 -1.50
CA ASN A 112 17.62 9.16 -2.19
C ASN A 112 16.44 9.96 -1.62
N MET A 113 16.62 10.59 -0.46
CA MET A 113 15.87 11.76 -0.05
C MET A 113 15.99 12.58 -1.30
N GLY A 114 14.91 12.59 -2.10
CA GLY A 114 14.93 13.10 -3.46
C GLY A 114 15.73 14.38 -3.43
N PRO A 115 16.68 14.57 -4.36
CA PRO A 115 17.71 15.56 -4.16
C PRO A 115 17.05 16.87 -3.78
N THR A 116 17.63 17.50 -2.77
CA THR A 116 17.52 18.93 -2.49
C THR A 116 16.98 19.64 -3.73
N THR A 117 15.68 19.94 -3.76
CA THR A 117 15.03 20.57 -4.91
C THR A 117 15.39 19.96 -6.28
N ASN A 118 15.12 18.67 -6.55
CA ASN A 118 15.19 18.23 -7.95
C ASN A 118 14.05 18.86 -8.73
N THR A 119 14.40 19.73 -9.66
CA THR A 119 13.53 20.22 -10.73
C THR A 119 13.24 19.16 -11.79
N GLN A 120 13.68 17.91 -11.59
CA GLN A 120 13.68 16.87 -12.62
C GLN A 120 12.56 15.84 -12.38
N TRP A 121 11.57 15.84 -13.27
CA TRP A 121 10.36 15.00 -13.22
C TRP A 121 10.58 13.51 -13.52
N LEU A 122 11.78 13.12 -13.96
CA LEU A 122 12.08 11.77 -14.43
C LEU A 122 13.42 11.28 -13.89
N CYS A 123 13.50 9.98 -13.65
CA CYS A 123 14.77 9.30 -13.37
C CYS A 123 15.63 9.27 -14.63
N ASP A 124 16.88 9.70 -14.49
CA ASP A 124 17.85 9.65 -15.57
C ASP A 124 18.22 8.20 -15.88
N THR A 125 17.71 7.70 -17.00
CA THR A 125 17.83 6.31 -17.45
C THR A 125 17.92 6.33 -18.97
N PRO A 126 18.73 5.43 -19.58
CA PRO A 126 18.90 5.41 -21.03
C PRO A 126 17.57 5.19 -21.74
N VAL A 127 17.33 5.97 -22.81
CA VAL A 127 16.14 5.80 -23.64
C VAL A 127 16.42 4.71 -24.66
N HIS A 128 15.68 3.61 -24.57
CA HIS A 128 15.88 2.45 -25.45
C HIS A 128 14.96 2.45 -26.67
N LEU A 129 13.85 3.21 -26.62
CA LEU A 129 12.83 3.26 -27.66
C LEU A 129 12.41 4.70 -27.98
N ASP A 130 12.08 4.98 -29.24
CA ASP A 130 11.56 6.31 -29.65
C ASP A 130 10.25 6.67 -28.92
N VAL A 131 9.38 5.68 -28.68
CA VAL A 131 8.15 5.83 -27.90
C VAL A 131 8.44 6.25 -26.46
N GLU A 132 9.48 5.67 -25.87
CA GLU A 132 9.93 6.02 -24.53
C GLU A 132 10.44 7.47 -24.47
N GLY A 133 11.22 7.89 -25.48
CA GLY A 133 11.67 9.28 -25.61
C GLY A 133 10.51 10.28 -25.70
N LYS A 134 9.49 9.98 -26.51
CA LYS A 134 8.28 10.80 -26.64
C LYS A 134 7.46 10.85 -25.35
N LEU A 135 7.31 9.70 -24.67
CA LEU A 135 6.60 9.61 -23.41
C LEU A 135 7.31 10.42 -22.31
N ARG A 136 8.63 10.32 -22.21
CA ARG A 136 9.45 11.10 -21.27
C ARG A 136 9.26 12.60 -21.50
N LYS A 137 9.30 13.05 -22.75
CA LYS A 137 9.05 14.46 -23.10
C LYS A 137 7.67 14.93 -22.63
N LEU A 138 6.62 14.14 -22.91
CA LEU A 138 5.26 14.47 -22.49
C LEU A 138 5.12 14.58 -20.97
N LEU A 139 5.73 13.66 -20.22
CA LEU A 139 5.73 13.67 -18.76
C LEU A 139 6.45 14.91 -18.19
N ILE A 140 7.55 15.35 -18.79
CA ILE A 140 8.24 16.58 -18.39
C ILE A 140 7.34 17.80 -18.61
N ASP A 141 6.70 17.90 -19.78
CA ASP A 141 5.84 19.03 -20.12
C ASP A 141 4.61 19.12 -19.20
N LEU A 142 3.98 17.98 -18.91
CA LEU A 142 2.85 17.88 -17.98
C LEU A 142 3.27 18.19 -16.54
N GLY A 143 4.45 17.73 -16.13
CA GLY A 143 5.01 18.00 -14.82
C GLY A 143 5.28 19.49 -14.64
N ASN A 144 6.03 20.10 -15.55
CA ASN A 144 6.38 21.52 -15.52
C ASN A 144 5.15 22.44 -15.55
N SER A 145 4.06 22.00 -16.19
CA SER A 145 2.79 22.73 -16.21
C SER A 145 1.89 22.48 -15.00
N GLY A 146 2.33 21.65 -14.04
CA GLY A 146 1.57 21.33 -12.83
C GLY A 146 0.30 20.51 -13.11
N LYS A 147 0.24 19.81 -14.25
CA LYS A 147 -0.96 19.10 -14.73
C LYS A 147 -0.96 17.61 -14.39
N ILE A 148 0.01 17.14 -13.61
CA ILE A 148 0.09 15.73 -13.20
C ILE A 148 -0.59 15.56 -11.83
N LEU A 149 -1.80 14.99 -11.84
CA LEU A 149 -2.46 14.48 -10.64
C LEU A 149 -2.14 12.99 -10.39
N GLY A 150 -1.81 12.26 -11.46
CA GLY A 150 -1.47 10.84 -11.44
C GLY A 150 -1.26 10.33 -12.87
N VAL A 151 -0.45 9.28 -13.04
CA VAL A 151 -0.15 8.66 -14.34
C VAL A 151 -0.36 7.15 -14.23
N GLN A 152 -1.11 6.58 -15.17
CA GLN A 152 -1.23 5.13 -15.35
C GLN A 152 -0.70 4.77 -16.73
N LEU A 153 0.33 3.92 -16.76
CA LEU A 153 0.97 3.46 -17.99
C LEU A 153 0.70 1.97 -18.15
N CYS A 154 0.27 1.58 -19.35
CA CYS A 154 0.23 0.19 -19.77
C CYS A 154 1.32 0.00 -20.82
N CYS A 155 2.32 -0.82 -20.51
CA CYS A 155 3.36 -1.20 -21.45
C CYS A 155 3.11 -2.64 -21.87
N LEU A 156 2.85 -2.85 -23.16
CA LEU A 156 2.79 -4.17 -23.75
C LEU A 156 4.20 -4.52 -24.25
N CYS A 157 4.86 -5.48 -23.60
CA CYS A 157 6.07 -6.08 -24.17
C CYS A 157 5.61 -7.07 -25.25
N ILE A 158 5.97 -6.79 -26.50
CA ILE A 158 5.78 -7.71 -27.64
C ILE A 158 7.05 -8.56 -27.76
#